data_AF-A0A5D0NHK7-F1
#
_entry.id   AF-A0A5D0NHK7-F1
#
_cell.length_a   1.000
_cell.length_b   1.000
_cell.length_c   1.000
_cell.angle_alpha   90.00
_cell.angle_beta   90.00
_cell.angle_gamma   90.00
#
_symmetry.space_group_name_H-M   'P 1'
#
loop_
_entity.id
_entity.type
_entity.pdbx_description
1 polymer ?
#
loop_
_entity_poly.entity_id
_entity_poly.type
_entity_poly.pdbx_seq_one_letter_code
_entity_poly.pdbx_strand_id
1 'polypeptide(L)'
;MNARHEVTAPLRLLRTWRLLTAVNEQLHADDADDAGAHRAAAMFNVLRDEVLRSVSPPLAEEVRGLLPPLDEHSDVAGTRTACAAALAWLDGLMTGVLPHLAEGNGNPPKRPMTGNP
;
A
#
# COMPACT_ATOMS: atom_id res chain seq x y z
N MET A 1 0.95 8.00 23.70
CA MET A 1 1.99 7.57 22.74
C MET A 1 1.55 8.00 21.36
N ASN A 2 2.27 8.90 20.69
CA ASN A 2 1.99 9.24 19.29
C ASN A 2 2.44 8.05 18.43
N ALA A 3 1.50 7.28 17.89
CA ALA A 3 1.82 6.20 16.97
C ALA A 3 2.33 6.82 15.65
N ARG A 4 3.51 6.41 15.19
CA ARG A 4 4.08 6.89 13.93
C ARG A 4 3.42 6.20 12.73
N HIS A 5 3.22 6.94 11.65
CA HIS A 5 2.88 6.38 10.34
C HIS A 5 4.15 5.78 9.74
N GLU A 6 4.18 4.45 9.61
CA GLU A 6 5.39 3.72 9.25
C GLU A 6 5.03 2.50 8.38
N VAL A 7 5.89 2.22 7.40
CA VAL A 7 5.90 0.95 6.68
C VAL A 7 6.78 -0.04 7.44
N THR A 8 6.16 -1.05 8.06
CA THR A 8 6.85 -2.03 8.91
C THR A 8 7.45 -3.18 8.11
N ALA A 9 6.95 -3.44 6.89
CA ALA A 9 7.47 -4.49 6.00
C ALA A 9 7.58 -3.99 4.54
N PRO A 10 8.58 -3.15 4.21
CA PRO A 10 8.65 -2.47 2.91
C PRO A 10 8.75 -3.42 1.71
N LEU A 11 9.50 -4.52 1.84
CA LEU A 11 9.59 -5.51 0.76
C LEU A 11 8.28 -6.27 0.54
N ARG A 12 7.49 -6.51 1.60
CA ARG A 12 6.16 -7.12 1.48
C ARG A 12 5.23 -6.15 0.75
N LEU A 13 5.20 -4.89 1.19
CA LEU A 13 4.40 -3.84 0.58
C LEU A 13 4.70 -3.68 -0.92
N LEU A 14 5.98 -3.65 -1.31
CA LEU A 14 6.38 -3.56 -2.71
C LEU A 14 5.91 -4.76 -3.56
N ARG A 15 5.96 -5.98 -3.02
CA ARG A 15 5.46 -7.18 -3.71
C ARG A 15 3.95 -7.14 -3.85
N THR A 16 3.24 -6.75 -2.79
CA THR A 16 1.79 -6.58 -2.80
C THR A 16 1.35 -5.53 -3.81
N TRP A 17 2.03 -4.38 -3.86
CA TRP A 17 1.79 -3.35 -4.86
C TRP A 17 1.95 -3.88 -6.28
N ARG A 18 3.08 -4.54 -6.60
CA ARG A 18 3.30 -5.12 -7.94
C ARG A 18 2.23 -6.14 -8.33
N LEU A 19 1.82 -7.00 -7.40
CA LEU A 19 0.77 -7.97 -7.66
C LEU A 19 -0.56 -7.27 -7.94
N LEU A 20 -0.93 -6.27 -7.13
CA LEU A 20 -2.16 -5.51 -7.32
C LEU A 20 -2.17 -4.76 -8.66
N THR A 21 -1.03 -4.22 -9.10
CA THR A 21 -0.87 -3.60 -10.43
C THR A 21 -1.22 -4.60 -11.53
N ALA A 22 -0.65 -5.81 -11.48
CA ALA A 22 -0.93 -6.85 -12.47
C ALA A 22 -2.41 -7.29 -12.47
N VAL A 23 -3.05 -7.37 -11.30
CA VAL A 23 -4.50 -7.64 -11.21
C VAL A 23 -5.31 -6.55 -11.91
N ASN A 24 -4.98 -5.28 -11.63
CA ASN A 24 -5.67 -4.16 -12.23
C ASN A 24 -5.47 -4.11 -13.76
N GLU A 25 -4.24 -4.35 -14.23
CA GLU A 25 -3.93 -4.43 -15.67
C GLU A 25 -4.73 -5.54 -16.36
N GLN A 26 -4.81 -6.73 -15.75
CA GLN A 26 -5.62 -7.83 -16.28
C GLN A 26 -7.10 -7.44 -16.35
N LEU A 27 -7.62 -6.75 -15.34
CA LEU A 27 -8.98 -6.26 -15.40
C LEU A 27 -9.17 -5.27 -16.54
N HIS A 28 -8.18 -4.46 -16.92
CA HIS A 28 -8.29 -3.51 -18.03
C HIS A 28 -8.16 -4.14 -19.42
N ALA A 29 -7.86 -5.43 -19.53
CA ALA A 29 -7.86 -6.13 -20.82
C ALA A 29 -9.28 -6.23 -21.39
N ASP A 30 -9.39 -6.21 -22.73
CA ASP A 30 -10.65 -6.18 -23.48
C ASP A 30 -11.54 -7.42 -23.28
N ASP A 31 -11.03 -8.48 -22.64
CA ASP A 31 -11.69 -9.78 -22.42
C ASP A 31 -12.06 -10.06 -20.95
N ALA A 32 -11.95 -9.07 -20.05
CA ALA A 32 -12.31 -9.26 -18.65
C ALA A 32 -13.81 -9.59 -18.48
N ASP A 33 -14.10 -10.82 -18.08
CA ASP A 33 -15.44 -11.34 -17.80
C ASP A 33 -15.77 -11.34 -16.30
N ASP A 34 -17.02 -11.67 -15.95
CA ASP A 34 -17.47 -11.72 -14.56
C ASP A 34 -16.69 -12.74 -13.71
N ALA A 35 -16.23 -13.84 -14.32
CA ALA A 35 -15.39 -14.81 -13.64
C ALA A 35 -14.00 -14.23 -13.33
N GLY A 36 -13.45 -13.40 -14.23
CA GLY A 36 -12.25 -12.60 -14.02
C GLY A 36 -12.43 -11.57 -12.92
N ALA A 37 -13.56 -10.86 -12.89
CA ALA A 37 -13.89 -9.92 -11.81
C ALA A 37 -13.95 -10.61 -10.45
N HIS A 38 -14.63 -11.75 -10.35
CA HIS A 38 -14.72 -12.53 -9.12
C HIS A 38 -13.33 -12.94 -8.60
N ARG A 39 -12.46 -13.48 -9.47
CA ARG A 39 -11.08 -13.84 -9.09
C ARG A 39 -10.30 -12.61 -8.63
N ALA A 40 -10.42 -11.50 -9.35
CA ALA A 40 -9.73 -10.26 -9.00
C ALA A 40 -10.22 -9.66 -7.68
N ALA A 41 -11.52 -9.74 -7.37
CA ALA A 41 -12.08 -9.32 -6.09
C ALA A 41 -11.54 -10.16 -4.92
N ALA A 42 -11.46 -11.48 -5.10
CA ALA A 42 -10.83 -12.37 -4.12
C ALA A 42 -9.34 -12.03 -3.91
N MET A 43 -8.60 -11.79 -5.00
CA MET A 43 -7.19 -11.39 -4.95
C MET A 43 -7.01 -10.02 -4.30
N PHE A 44 -7.88 -9.05 -4.57
CA PHE A 44 -7.87 -7.75 -3.93
C PHE A 44 -7.98 -7.88 -2.41
N ASN A 45 -8.92 -8.69 -1.90
CA ASN A 45 -9.10 -8.88 -0.45
C ASN A 45 -7.84 -9.49 0.20
N VAL A 46 -7.22 -10.48 -0.44
CA VAL A 46 -5.95 -11.06 0.05
C VAL A 46 -4.83 -10.02 0.07
N LEU A 47 -4.67 -9.26 -1.02
CA LEU A 47 -3.61 -8.26 -1.15
C LEU A 47 -3.82 -7.10 -0.15
N ARG A 48 -5.07 -6.67 0.06
CA ARG A 48 -5.44 -5.70 1.08
C ARG A 48 -4.99 -6.15 2.48
N ASP A 49 -5.18 -7.41 2.83
CA ASP A 49 -4.75 -7.95 4.12
C ASP A 49 -3.21 -8.04 4.23
N GLU A 50 -2.50 -8.23 3.13
CA GLU A 50 -1.04 -8.10 3.10
C GLU A 50 -0.59 -6.65 3.31
N VAL A 51 -1.31 -5.65 2.76
CA VAL A 51 -1.05 -4.22 3.03
C VAL A 51 -1.23 -3.93 4.51
N LEU A 52 -2.34 -4.35 5.12
CA LEU A 52 -2.61 -4.15 6.54
C LEU A 52 -1.51 -4.74 7.44
N ARG A 53 -0.93 -5.88 7.05
CA ARG A 53 0.19 -6.52 7.75
C ARG A 53 1.56 -5.87 7.48
N SER A 54 1.64 -4.89 6.58
CA SER A 54 2.89 -4.25 6.16
C SER A 54 3.06 -2.82 6.69
N VAL A 55 2.09 -2.31 7.44
CA VAL A 55 2.04 -0.92 7.90
C VAL A 55 1.76 -0.84 9.39
N SER A 56 2.02 0.33 9.99
CA SER A 56 1.71 0.59 11.39
C SER A 56 0.19 0.69 11.64
N PRO A 57 -0.28 0.53 12.89
CA PRO A 57 -1.73 0.56 13.18
C PRO A 57 -2.49 1.78 12.67
N PRO A 58 -1.96 3.03 12.75
CA PRO A 58 -2.64 4.20 12.17
C PRO A 58 -2.89 4.07 10.66
N LEU A 59 -1.88 3.66 9.89
CA LEU A 59 -2.02 3.42 8.45
C LEU A 59 -2.96 2.25 8.16
N ALA A 60 -2.97 1.22 9.01
CA ALA A 60 -3.91 0.12 8.87
C ALA A 60 -5.36 0.59 9.06
N GLU A 61 -5.64 1.51 9.98
CA GLU A 61 -6.98 2.11 10.12
C GLU A 61 -7.37 2.95 8.90
N GLU A 62 -6.45 3.72 8.33
CA GLU A 62 -6.70 4.46 7.08
C GLU A 62 -7.08 3.50 5.94
N VAL A 63 -6.33 2.41 5.75
CA VAL A 63 -6.65 1.38 4.74
C VAL A 63 -8.03 0.80 4.98
N ARG A 64 -8.39 0.48 6.23
CA ARG A 64 -9.73 -0.06 6.53
C ARG A 64 -10.86 0.90 6.20
N GLY A 65 -10.64 2.20 6.41
CA GLY A 65 -11.64 3.24 6.14
C GLY A 65 -11.78 3.59 4.66
N LEU A 66 -10.67 3.64 3.92
CA LEU A 66 -10.64 4.09 2.52
C LEU A 66 -10.82 2.96 1.52
N LEU A 67 -10.37 1.76 1.87
CA LEU A 67 -10.33 0.60 0.98
C LEU A 67 -11.12 -0.53 1.64
N PRO A 68 -12.47 -0.51 1.56
CA PRO A 68 -13.28 -1.60 2.10
C PRO A 68 -12.99 -2.90 1.34
N PRO A 69 -13.21 -4.07 1.98
CA PRO A 69 -13.15 -5.34 1.26
C PRO A 69 -14.21 -5.37 0.16
N LEU A 70 -13.90 -6.05 -0.94
CA LEU A 70 -14.85 -6.28 -2.03
C LEU A 70 -15.75 -7.48 -1.73
N ASP A 71 -16.99 -7.40 -2.17
CA ASP A 71 -17.92 -8.52 -2.19
C ASP A 71 -17.56 -9.49 -3.32
N GLU A 72 -17.87 -10.77 -3.15
CA GLU A 72 -17.58 -11.82 -4.14
C GLU A 72 -18.38 -11.66 -5.45
N HIS A 73 -19.46 -10.88 -5.42
CA HIS A 73 -20.29 -10.54 -6.59
C HIS A 73 -19.99 -9.16 -7.17
N SER A 74 -18.87 -8.54 -6.79
CA SER A 74 -18.43 -7.27 -7.39
C SER A 74 -18.21 -7.44 -8.90
N ASP A 75 -18.81 -6.54 -9.69
CA ASP A 75 -18.65 -6.54 -11.13
C ASP A 75 -17.24 -6.07 -11.56
N VAL A 76 -16.95 -6.19 -12.85
CA VAL A 76 -15.65 -5.78 -13.41
C VAL A 76 -15.35 -4.32 -13.10
N ALA A 77 -16.35 -3.43 -13.24
CA ALA A 77 -16.17 -1.99 -13.04
C ALA A 77 -15.85 -1.64 -11.59
N GLY A 78 -16.63 -2.16 -10.64
CA GLY A 78 -16.41 -1.96 -9.21
C GLY A 78 -15.07 -2.53 -8.75
N THR A 79 -14.69 -3.70 -9.25
CA THR A 79 -13.39 -4.31 -8.93
C THR A 79 -12.22 -3.45 -9.46
N ARG A 80 -12.30 -2.95 -10.70
CA ARG A 80 -11.31 -2.01 -11.27
C ARG A 80 -11.19 -0.76 -10.42
N THR A 81 -12.32 -0.16 -10.01
CA THR A 81 -12.32 1.05 -9.19
C THR A 81 -11.63 0.83 -7.84
N ALA A 82 -11.89 -0.29 -7.17
CA ALA A 82 -11.25 -0.60 -5.90
C ALA A 82 -9.75 -0.87 -6.05
N CYS A 83 -9.34 -1.62 -7.08
CA CYS A 83 -7.92 -1.83 -7.39
C CYS A 83 -7.20 -0.49 -7.68
N ALA A 84 -7.79 0.38 -8.50
CA ALA A 84 -7.21 1.68 -8.81
C ALA A 84 -7.09 2.59 -7.58
N ALA A 85 -8.11 2.63 -6.72
CA ALA A 85 -8.07 3.40 -5.48
C ALA A 85 -6.97 2.89 -4.53
N ALA A 86 -6.83 1.57 -4.39
CA ALA A 86 -5.79 0.96 -3.57
C ALA A 86 -4.38 1.22 -4.12
N LEU A 87 -4.20 1.14 -5.44
CA LEU A 87 -2.93 1.48 -6.09
C LEU A 87 -2.56 2.95 -5.88
N ALA A 88 -3.51 3.88 -6.07
CA ALA A 88 -3.27 5.30 -5.83
C ALA A 88 -2.88 5.60 -4.38
N TRP A 89 -3.52 4.94 -3.41
CA TRP A 89 -3.16 5.07 -2.00
C TRP A 89 -1.75 4.52 -1.72
N LEU A 90 -1.41 3.36 -2.26
CA LEU A 90 -0.07 2.77 -2.12
C LEU A 90 1.02 3.64 -2.76
N ASP A 91 0.77 4.21 -3.93
CA ASP A 91 1.69 5.14 -4.59
C ASP A 91 1.91 6.40 -3.75
N GLY A 92 0.84 6.96 -3.17
CA GLY A 92 0.91 8.07 -2.22
C GLY A 92 1.75 7.73 -0.97
N LEU A 93 1.55 6.55 -0.40
CA LEU A 93 2.33 6.09 0.76
C LEU A 93 3.81 5.93 0.39
N MET A 94 4.13 5.26 -0.72
CA MET A 94 5.52 5.05 -1.13
C MET A 94 6.23 6.37 -1.43
N THR A 95 5.59 7.30 -2.12
CA THR A 95 6.16 8.62 -2.43
C THR A 95 6.36 9.48 -1.18
N GLY A 96 5.48 9.39 -0.18
CA GLY A 96 5.62 10.12 1.09
C GLY A 96 6.63 9.52 2.07
N VAL A 97 6.81 8.19 2.07
CA VAL A 97 7.70 7.48 3.01
C VAL A 97 9.15 7.39 2.51
N LEU A 98 9.38 7.32 1.20
CA LEU A 98 10.73 7.22 0.61
C LEU A 98 11.70 8.34 1.04
N PRO A 99 11.30 9.62 1.13
CA PRO A 99 12.18 10.69 1.60
C PRO A 99 12.68 10.45 3.04
N HIS A 100 11.80 9.97 3.92
CA HIS A 100 12.11 9.77 5.34
C HIS A 100 12.99 8.54 5.58
N LEU A 101 12.89 7.52 4.71
CA LEU A 101 13.77 6.35 4.73
C LEU A 101 15.18 6.64 4.22
N ALA A 102 15.32 7.56 3.25
CA ALA A 102 16.63 8.00 2.75
C ALA A 102 17.40 8.83 3.79
N GLU A 103 16.70 9.65 4.58
CA GLU A 103 17.29 10.46 5.65
C GLU A 103 17.74 9.64 6.86
N GLY A 104 17.04 8.54 7.17
CA GLY A 104 17.36 7.65 8.30
C GLY A 104 18.66 6.85 8.18
N ASN A 105 19.32 6.88 7.02
CA ASN A 105 20.60 6.19 6.76
C ASN A 105 21.82 7.13 6.78
N GLY A 106 21.60 8.44 7.03
CA GLY A 106 22.64 9.45 7.16
C GLY A 106 23.07 9.64 8.61
N ASN A 107 24.24 9.08 8.95
CA ASN A 107 25.03 9.32 10.16
C ASN A 107 24.76 10.71 10.82
N PRO A 108 24.47 10.80 12.13
CA PRO A 108 24.28 12.10 12.76
C PRO A 108 25.56 12.95 12.64
N PRO A 109 25.45 14.28 12.46
CA PRO A 109 26.63 15.14 12.53
C PRO A 109 27.24 14.98 13.92
N LYS A 110 28.48 14.49 13.98
CA LYS A 110 29.31 14.56 15.17
C LYS A 110 29.35 16.02 15.60
N ARG A 111 28.64 16.37 16.68
CA ARG A 111 28.84 17.67 17.35
C ARG A 111 30.33 17.81 17.67
N PRO A 112 31.02 18.85 17.23
CA PRO A 112 32.32 19.15 17.81
C PRO A 112 32.10 19.57 19.27
N MET A 113 32.52 18.71 20.20
CA MET A 113 32.74 19.12 21.58
C MET A 113 34.07 19.86 21.65
N THR A 114 34.00 21.19 21.69
CA THR A 114 35.02 22.10 22.25
C THR A 114 34.25 23.40 22.51
N GLY A 115 33.83 23.72 23.73
CA GLY A 115 34.70 23.93 24.88
C GLY A 115 35.33 25.30 24.74
N ASN A 116 34.62 26.34 25.21
CA ASN A 116 35.14 27.69 25.45
C ASN A 116 34.99 27.96 26.97
N PRO A 117 35.78 28.84 27.61
CA PRO A 117 36.30 30.11 27.11
C PRO A 117 37.81 30.19 26.91
#